data_AF-A0A7V5C6X2-F1
#
_entry.id   AF-A0A7V5C6X2-F1
#
_cell.length_a   1.000
_cell.length_b   1.000
_cell.length_c   1.000
_cell.angle_alpha   90.00
_cell.angle_beta   90.00
_cell.angle_gamma   90.00
#
_symmetry.space_group_name_H-M   'P 1'
#
loop_
_entity.id
_entity.type
_entity.pdbx_description
1 polymer ?
#
loop_
_entity_poly.entity_id
_entity_poly.type
_entity_poly.pdbx_seq_one_letter_code
_entity_poly.pdbx_strand_id
1 'polypeptide(L)'
;MEYLKYKGYVGSIHYSHEDKVFWGKLEVEGLITFEAETAVDFEMSFQNAVDEYLKDCRRLGIEPRKTALKTDDSEEIFIQRADVELFELA
;
A
#
# COMPACT_ATOMS: atom_id res chain seq x y z
N MET A 1 4.58 -9.17 12.17
CA MET A 1 3.94 -7.83 12.04
C MET A 1 2.74 -8.00 11.13
N GLU A 2 1.63 -7.30 11.41
CA GLU A 2 0.44 -7.33 10.55
C GLU A 2 0.51 -6.23 9.48
N TYR A 3 -0.09 -6.49 8.32
CA TYR A 3 -0.03 -5.62 7.16
C TYR A 3 -1.37 -5.59 6.44
N LEU A 4 -1.69 -4.44 5.83
CA LEU A 4 -2.77 -4.31 4.86
C LEU A 4 -2.24 -4.58 3.45
N LYS A 5 -3.08 -5.16 2.58
CA LYS A 5 -2.76 -5.44 1.18
C LYS A 5 -3.88 -4.91 0.27
N TYR A 6 -3.53 -4.11 -0.73
CA TYR A 6 -4.49 -3.59 -1.71
C TYR A 6 -3.79 -3.26 -3.04
N LYS A 7 -4.31 -3.75 -4.18
CA LYS A 7 -3.70 -3.59 -5.52
C LYS A 7 -2.22 -3.97 -5.60
N GLY A 8 -1.80 -4.93 -4.78
CA GLY A 8 -0.43 -5.40 -4.64
C GLY A 8 0.52 -4.39 -3.97
N TYR A 9 -0.01 -3.40 -3.26
CA TYR A 9 0.72 -2.56 -2.30
C TYR A 9 0.51 -3.11 -0.89
N VAL A 10 1.50 -2.86 -0.03
CA VAL A 10 1.49 -3.34 1.36
C VAL A 10 1.71 -2.16 2.29
N GLY A 11 0.83 -2.03 3.29
CA GLY A 11 0.91 -0.99 4.32
C GLY A 11 1.13 -1.59 5.70
N SER A 12 1.96 -0.96 6.52
CA SER A 12 2.13 -1.37 7.93
C SER A 12 0.96 -0.93 8.80
N ILE A 13 0.70 -1.66 9.89
CA ILE A 13 -0.34 -1.33 10.86
C ILE A 13 0.31 -1.04 12.21
N HIS A 14 -0.02 0.11 12.80
CA HIS A 14 0.39 0.51 14.13
C HIS A 14 -0.77 1.18 14.86
N TYR A 15 -0.71 1.19 16.20
CA TYR A 15 -1.67 1.90 17.05
C TYR A 15 -0.93 2.80 18.03
N SER A 16 -1.33 4.07 18.08
CA SER A 16 -0.88 5.03 19.09
C SER A 16 -1.81 4.98 20.30
N HIS A 17 -1.30 4.57 21.45
CA HIS A 17 -2.09 4.60 22.69
C HIS A 17 -2.35 6.02 23.19
N GLU A 18 -1.43 6.95 22.92
CA GLU A 18 -1.52 8.35 23.35
C GLU A 18 -2.63 9.07 22.58
N ASP A 19 -2.63 8.94 21.26
CA ASP A 19 -3.54 9.67 20.37
C ASP A 19 -4.84 8.90 20.09
N LYS A 20 -4.91 7.62 20.47
CA LYS A 20 -6.04 6.71 20.19
C LYS A 20 -6.33 6.53 18.69
N VAL A 21 -5.29 6.58 17.85
CA VAL A 21 -5.39 6.39 16.40
C VAL A 21 -4.60 5.18 15.93
N PHE A 22 -5.10 4.53 14.88
CA PHE A 22 -4.30 3.67 14.03
C PHE A 22 -3.51 4.54 13.05
N TRP A 23 -2.26 4.18 12.80
CA TRP A 23 -1.44 4.80 11.77
C TRP A 23 -0.65 3.74 11.01
N GLY A 24 -0.36 4.03 9.75
CA GLY A 24 0.31 3.11 8.84
C GLY A 24 1.22 3.82 7.86
N LYS A 25 2.13 3.03 7.29
CA LYS A 25 3.09 3.48 6.28
C LYS A 25 2.97 2.63 5.03
N LEU A 26 2.88 3.30 3.90
CA LEU A 26 2.97 2.74 2.56
C LEU A 26 4.29 3.20 1.94
N GLU A 27 5.20 2.25 1.73
CA GLU A 27 6.48 2.51 1.06
C GLU A 27 6.33 2.32 -0.46
N VAL A 28 6.54 3.42 -1.18
CA VAL A 28 6.59 3.48 -2.66
C VAL A 28 7.92 4.11 -3.06
N GLU A 29 8.03 4.79 -4.21
CA GLU A 29 9.18 5.69 -4.49
C GLU A 29 9.29 6.89 -3.51
N GLY A 30 8.47 6.88 -2.47
CA GLY A 30 8.45 7.80 -1.34
C GLY A 30 7.76 7.10 -0.16
N LEU A 31 7.24 7.91 0.76
CA LEU A 31 6.52 7.42 1.93
C LEU A 31 5.17 8.10 1.99
N ILE A 32 4.10 7.30 2.06
CA ILE A 32 2.75 7.79 2.30
C ILE A 32 2.33 7.28 3.67
N THR A 33 1.85 8.19 4.51
CA THR A 33 1.28 7.86 5.82
C THR A 33 -0.24 8.01 5.77
N PHE A 34 -0.92 7.13 6.48
CA PHE A 34 -2.37 7.15 6.60
C PHE A 34 -2.74 6.82 8.04
N GLU A 35 -3.85 7.35 8.52
CA GLU A 35 -4.32 7.18 9.89
C GLU A 35 -5.84 7.21 9.95
N ALA A 36 -6.39 6.65 11.03
CA ALA A 36 -7.81 6.75 11.38
C ALA A 36 -8.04 6.31 12.84
N GLU A 37 -9.17 6.69 13.41
CA GLU A 37 -9.56 6.31 14.78
C GLU A 37 -10.17 4.90 14.85
N THR A 38 -10.78 4.43 13.76
CA THR A 38 -11.44 3.11 13.71
C THR A 38 -10.73 2.18 12.74
N ALA A 39 -10.81 0.87 12.99
CA ALA A 39 -10.22 -0.13 12.10
C ALA A 39 -10.81 -0.07 10.67
N VAL A 40 -12.12 0.16 10.55
CA VAL A 40 -12.81 0.27 9.26
C VAL A 40 -12.30 1.47 8.47
N ASP A 41 -12.25 2.64 9.12
CA ASP A 41 -11.76 3.87 8.48
C ASP A 41 -10.26 3.76 8.16
N PHE A 42 -9.50 3.01 8.96
CA PHE A 42 -8.07 2.80 8.74
C PHE A 42 -7.82 1.97 7.47
N GLU A 43 -8.58 0.89 7.25
CA GLU A 43 -8.52 0.11 6.02
C GLU A 43 -8.92 0.95 4.79
N MET A 44 -9.96 1.78 4.91
CA MET A 44 -10.37 2.70 3.86
C MET A 44 -9.30 3.76 3.57
N SER A 45 -8.68 4.32 4.62
CA SER A 45 -7.60 5.31 4.52
C SER A 45 -6.40 4.75 3.75
N PHE A 46 -6.05 3.48 3.98
CA PHE A 46 -5.03 2.78 3.21
C PHE A 46 -5.41 2.61 1.73
N GLN A 47 -6.63 2.17 1.42
CA GLN A 47 -7.09 2.01 0.03
C GLN A 47 -7.07 3.35 -0.72
N ASN A 48 -7.54 4.42 -0.07
CA ASN A 48 -7.50 5.77 -0.61
C ASN A 48 -6.08 6.25 -0.88
N ALA A 49 -5.15 6.04 0.07
CA ALA A 49 -3.74 6.39 -0.11
C ALA A 49 -3.11 5.70 -1.32
N VAL A 50 -3.41 4.42 -1.54
CA VAL A 50 -2.95 3.67 -2.72
C VAL A 50 -3.59 4.22 -4.01
N ASP A 51 -4.89 4.50 -4.00
CA ASP A 51 -5.60 4.97 -5.18
C ASP A 51 -5.21 6.39 -5.60
N GLU A 52 -4.95 7.26 -4.63
CA GLU A 52 -4.38 8.59 -4.85
C GLU A 52 -2.96 8.52 -5.41
N TYR A 53 -2.10 7.66 -4.85
CA TYR A 53 -0.77 7.43 -5.39
C TYR A 53 -0.82 7.00 -6.87
N LEU A 54 -1.64 5.99 -7.18
CA LEU A 54 -1.80 5.51 -8.56
C LEU A 54 -2.36 6.58 -9.50
N LYS A 55 -3.27 7.42 -9.00
CA LYS A 55 -3.84 8.55 -9.76
C LYS A 55 -2.78 9.61 -10.04
N ASP A 56 -1.95 9.94 -9.07
CA ASP A 56 -0.84 10.87 -9.23
C ASP A 56 0.22 10.35 -10.18
N CYS A 57 0.57 9.06 -10.10
CA CYS A 57 1.47 8.43 -11.06
C CYS A 57 0.96 8.56 -12.51
N ARG A 58 -0.33 8.26 -12.74
CA ARG A 58 -0.97 8.45 -14.05
C ARG A 58 -0.95 9.90 -14.50
N ARG A 59 -1.25 10.85 -13.60
CA ARG A 59 -1.28 12.29 -13.90
C ARG A 59 0.10 12.82 -14.29
N LEU A 60 1.15 12.29 -13.69
CA LEU A 60 2.54 12.71 -13.92
C LEU A 60 3.20 11.92 -15.07
N GLY A 61 2.56 10.89 -15.60
CA GLY A 61 3.15 10.02 -16.63
C GLY A 61 4.32 9.19 -16.11
N ILE A 62 4.35 8.89 -14.80
CA ILE A 62 5.37 8.07 -14.16
C ILE A 62 4.84 6.67 -13.90
N GLU A 63 5.70 5.67 -14.08
CA GLU A 63 5.34 4.29 -13.72
C GLU A 63 5.31 4.15 -12.19
N PRO A 64 4.19 3.70 -11.60
CA PRO A 64 4.11 3.51 -10.16
C PRO A 64 5.06 2.39 -9.72
N ARG A 65 5.90 2.67 -8.72
CA ARG A 65 6.87 1.72 -8.19
C ARG A 65 6.43 1.22 -6.82
N LYS A 66 6.46 -0.10 -6.69
CA LYS A 66 6.21 -0.80 -5.43
C LYS A 66 7.54 -1.01 -4.73
N THR A 67 7.61 -0.68 -3.45
CA THR A 67 8.76 -1.09 -2.64
C THR A 67 8.57 -2.54 -2.22
N ALA A 68 9.57 -3.37 -2.47
CA ALA A 68 9.55 -4.75 -1.98
C ALA A 68 9.72 -4.72 -0.45
N LEU A 69 8.66 -5.01 0.29
CA LEU A 69 8.84 -5.39 1.69
C LEU A 69 9.61 -6.71 1.72
N LYS A 70 10.84 -6.66 2.24
CA LYS A 70 11.59 -7.86 2.56
C LYS A 70 11.10 -8.35 3.91
N THR A 71 10.38 -9.46 3.94
CA THR A 71 10.12 -10.20 5.18
C THR A 71 11.23 -11.24 5.35
N ASP A 72 11.82 -11.31 6.55
CA ASP A 72 12.94 -12.20 6.89
C ASP A 72 12.54 -13.70 6.92
N ASP A 73 11.25 -14.00 6.88
CA ASP A 73 10.75 -15.36 6.86
C ASP A 73 10.37 -15.76 5.43
N SER A 74 11.29 -16.46 4.77
CA SER A 74 11.07 -17.37 3.63
C SER A 74 10.32 -16.80 2.39
N GLU A 75 11.09 -16.46 1.36
CA GLU A 75 10.77 -16.65 -0.06
C GLU A 75 9.32 -16.44 -0.55
N GLU A 76 8.73 -15.26 -0.35
CA GLU A 76 7.76 -14.74 -1.31
C GLU A 76 8.00 -13.26 -1.59
N ILE A 77 8.91 -13.01 -2.54
CA ILE A 77 8.98 -11.73 -3.23
C ILE A 77 7.73 -11.65 -4.12
N PHE A 78 6.62 -11.11 -3.61
CA PHE A 78 5.47 -10.75 -4.45
C PHE A 78 5.79 -9.45 -5.22
N ILE A 79 6.75 -9.54 -6.14
CA ILE A 79 6.78 -8.66 -7.30
C ILE A 79 5.93 -9.39 -8.33
N GLN A 80 4.66 -9.01 -8.50
CA GLN A 80 3.98 -9.23 -9.77
C GLN A 80 4.72 -8.40 -10.83
N ARG A 81 5.85 -8.96 -11.28
CA ARG A 81 6.42 -8.72 -12.59
C ARG A 81 5.52 -9.53 -13.51
N ALA A 82 4.76 -8.84 -14.37
CA ALA A 82 3.80 -9.36 -15.35
C ALA A 82 2.38 -9.70 -14.84
N ASP A 83 1.54 -8.67 -14.69
CA ASP A 83 0.07 -8.78 -14.86
C ASP A 83 -0.51 -7.44 -15.38
N VAL A 84 0.22 -6.78 -16.28
CA VAL A 84 -0.31 -5.66 -17.08
C VAL A 84 -0.75 -6.13 -18.48
N GLU A 85 -0.54 -7.41 -18.83
CA GLU A 85 -0.91 -7.96 -20.14
C GLU A 85 -2.15 -8.87 -20.15
N LEU A 86 -2.89 -9.03 -19.06
CA LEU A 86 -4.08 -9.90 -19.03
C LEU A 86 -5.44 -9.18 -18.93
N PHE A 87 -5.48 -7.85 -19.04
CA PHE A 87 -6.74 -7.08 -19.03
C PHE A 87 -7.16 -6.52 -20.41
N GLU A 88 -6.49 -6.88 -21.50
CA GLU A 88 -6.95 -6.55 -22.87
C GLU A 88 -7.51 -7.74 -23.66
N LEU A 89 -7.54 -8.96 -23.10
CA LEU A 89 -8.16 -10.12 -23.76
C LEU A 89 -8.90 -11.02 -22.76
N ALA A 90 -10.02 -10.52 -22.24
CA ALA A 90 -11.14 -11.34 -21.75
C ALA A 90 -12.46 -10.58 -21.91
#